data_AF-A0A523BGL6-F1
#
_entry.id   AF-A0A523BGL6-F1
#
_cell.length_a   1.000
_cell.length_b   1.000
_cell.length_c   1.000
_cell.angle_alpha   90.00
_cell.angle_beta   90.00
_cell.angle_gamma   90.00
#
_symmetry.space_group_name_H-M   'P 1'
#
loop_
_entity.id
_entity.type
_entity.pdbx_description
1 polymer ?
#
loop_
_entity_poly.entity_id
_entity_poly.type
_entity_poly.pdbx_seq_one_letter_code
_entity_poly.pdbx_strand_id
1 'polypeptide(L)'
;EANNMGYYFALGFAAGECSLCLSKNLECEALKTGKCRYPFKARPAMEAAGIDVFATVKKAGWGIHTITPTKNMASIPCAALYGLVLIH
;
A
#
# COMPACT_ATOMS: atom_id res chain seq x y z
N GLU A 1 -12.93 0.07 -6.28
CA GLU A 1 -13.69 -0.23 -7.51
C GLU A 1 -14.33 -1.62 -7.48
N ALA A 2 -13.60 -2.68 -7.10
CA ALA A 2 -14.14 -4.04 -6.99
C ALA A 2 -15.46 -4.18 -6.20
N ASN A 3 -15.60 -3.47 -5.07
CA ASN A 3 -16.86 -3.45 -4.31
C ASN A 3 -18.08 -2.99 -5.15
N ASN A 4 -17.90 -2.02 -6.05
CA ASN A 4 -18.98 -1.52 -6.91
C ASN A 4 -19.31 -2.48 -8.07
N MET A 5 -18.45 -3.49 -8.31
CA MET A 5 -18.63 -4.51 -9.34
C MET A 5 -19.27 -5.80 -8.79
N GLY A 6 -19.74 -5.81 -7.53
CA GLY A 6 -20.37 -6.97 -6.90
C GLY A 6 -19.44 -7.83 -6.04
N TYR A 7 -18.14 -7.51 -5.96
CA TYR A 7 -17.20 -8.20 -5.07
C TYR A 7 -17.20 -7.57 -3.68
N TYR A 8 -18.27 -7.80 -2.92
CA TYR A 8 -18.50 -7.15 -1.62
C TYR A 8 -17.41 -7.45 -0.56
N PHE A 9 -16.72 -8.58 -0.69
CA PHE A 9 -15.62 -8.98 0.19
C PHE A 9 -14.24 -8.69 -0.41
N ALA A 10 -14.16 -7.97 -1.53
CA ALA A 10 -12.87 -7.61 -2.10
C ALA A 10 -12.11 -6.65 -1.18
N LEU A 11 -10.84 -6.98 -0.93
CA LEU A 11 -9.95 -6.19 -0.08
C LEU A 11 -8.72 -5.77 -0.88
N GLY A 12 -8.39 -4.48 -0.80
CA GLY A 12 -7.23 -3.91 -1.49
C GLY A 12 -6.24 -3.31 -0.50
N PHE A 13 -4.96 -3.58 -0.72
CA PHE A 13 -3.82 -3.01 -0.02
C PHE A 13 -2.95 -2.28 -1.04
N ALA A 14 -2.57 -1.03 -0.75
CA ALA A 14 -1.74 -0.22 -1.63
C ALA A 14 -0.40 0.09 -0.94
N ALA A 15 0.71 0.06 -1.67
CA ALA A 15 1.98 0.50 -1.09
C ALA A 15 2.00 2.02 -0.84
N GLY A 16 2.71 2.40 0.22
CA GLY A 16 2.96 3.80 0.56
C GLY A 16 1.88 4.43 1.42
N GLU A 17 1.95 5.75 1.55
CA GLU A 17 1.06 6.53 2.37
C GLU A 17 -0.33 6.72 1.75
N CYS A 18 -1.31 7.07 2.61
CA CYS A 18 -2.66 7.36 2.16
C CYS A 18 -2.72 8.66 1.34
N SER A 19 -3.04 8.54 0.05
CA SER A 19 -3.14 9.67 -0.87
C SER A 19 -4.38 10.55 -0.69
N LEU A 20 -5.38 10.12 0.11
CA LEU A 20 -6.67 10.81 0.22
C LEU A 20 -6.56 12.21 0.85
N CYS A 21 -5.73 12.36 1.89
CA CYS A 21 -5.46 13.66 2.50
C CYS A 21 -4.26 14.34 1.82
N LEU A 22 -3.22 13.58 1.48
CA LEU A 22 -1.99 14.09 0.88
C LEU A 22 -2.24 14.80 -0.47
N SER A 23 -3.06 14.22 -1.35
CA SER A 23 -3.39 14.81 -2.65
C SER A 23 -4.11 16.17 -2.55
N LYS A 24 -4.71 16.45 -1.40
CA LYS A 24 -5.43 17.69 -1.10
C LYS A 24 -4.61 18.65 -0.24
N ASN A 25 -3.35 18.29 0.06
CA ASN A 25 -2.48 18.99 1.01
C ASN A 25 -3.15 19.20 2.38
N LEU A 26 -3.92 18.21 2.84
CA LEU A 26 -4.61 18.23 4.13
C LEU A 26 -3.83 17.41 5.16
N GLU A 27 -3.81 17.87 6.40
CA GLU A 27 -3.30 17.06 7.51
C GLU A 27 -4.16 15.81 7.72
N CYS A 28 -3.51 14.71 8.11
CA CYS A 28 -4.18 13.45 8.37
C CYS A 28 -4.77 13.44 9.79
N GLU A 29 -6.08 13.63 9.90
CA GLU A 29 -6.81 13.60 11.17
C GLU A 29 -6.61 12.28 11.95
N ALA A 30 -6.47 11.16 11.23
CA ALA A 30 -6.20 9.86 11.86
C ALA A 30 -4.88 9.83 12.62
N LEU A 31 -3.87 10.61 12.21
CA LEU A 31 -2.60 10.71 12.93
C LEU A 31 -2.69 11.62 14.17
N LYS A 32 -3.68 12.50 14.24
CA LYS A 32 -3.88 13.42 15.36
C LYS A 32 -4.84 12.86 16.42
N THR A 33 -5.98 12.35 15.98
CA THR A 33 -7.09 11.95 16.86
C THR A 33 -7.48 10.48 16.73
N GLY A 34 -6.83 9.73 15.84
CA GLY A 34 -7.19 8.33 15.54
C GLY A 34 -8.41 8.17 14.65
N LYS A 35 -9.04 9.27 14.20
CA LYS A 35 -10.27 9.24 13.38
C LYS A 35 -10.00 9.66 11.94
N CYS A 36 -10.14 8.75 10.99
CA CYS A 36 -9.97 9.06 9.57
C CYS A 36 -11.18 9.87 9.03
N ARG A 37 -10.91 10.90 8.20
CA ARG A 37 -11.95 11.64 7.46
C ARG A 37 -12.63 10.78 6.38
N TYR A 38 -11.95 9.73 5.91
CA TYR A 38 -12.39 8.88 4.81
C TYR A 38 -12.33 7.38 5.17
N PRO A 39 -12.95 6.93 6.28
CA PRO A 39 -12.71 5.60 6.82
C PRO A 39 -13.10 4.47 5.85
N PHE A 40 -14.11 4.68 5.02
CA PHE A 40 -14.56 3.68 4.03
C PHE A 40 -13.76 3.67 2.73
N LYS A 41 -12.96 4.72 2.48
CA LYS A 41 -12.09 4.82 1.29
C LYS A 41 -10.63 4.54 1.61
N ALA A 42 -10.18 4.87 2.81
CA ALA A 42 -8.82 4.61 3.25
C ALA A 42 -8.54 3.11 3.19
N ARG A 43 -7.35 2.76 2.70
CA ARG A 43 -6.86 1.39 2.65
C ARG A 43 -5.50 1.34 3.31
N PRO A 44 -5.25 0.36 4.20
CA PRO A 44 -3.93 0.20 4.78
C PRO A 44 -2.95 -0.26 3.71
N ALA A 45 -1.68 0.03 3.96
CA ALA A 45 -0.60 -0.61 3.22
C ALA A 45 -0.47 -2.08 3.61
N MET A 46 0.23 -2.87 2.79
CA MET A 46 0.37 -4.31 3.03
C MET A 46 1.06 -4.57 4.38
N GLU A 47 2.15 -3.85 4.65
CA GLU A 47 2.94 -3.93 5.87
C GLU A 47 2.17 -3.46 7.10
N ALA A 48 1.27 -2.48 6.95
CA ALA A 48 0.41 -2.00 8.03
C ALA A 48 -0.60 -3.05 8.49
N ALA A 49 -0.90 -4.04 7.64
CA ALA A 49 -1.75 -5.19 7.96
C ALA A 49 -0.93 -6.43 8.40
N GLY A 50 0.38 -6.30 8.62
CA GLY A 50 1.26 -7.40 9.03
C GLY A 50 1.66 -8.35 7.90
N ILE A 51 1.45 -7.97 6.64
CA ILE A 51 1.86 -8.78 5.49
C ILE A 51 3.36 -8.55 5.24
N ASP A 52 4.14 -9.63 5.25
CA ASP A 52 5.52 -9.59 4.77
C ASP A 52 5.54 -9.45 3.25
N VAL A 53 5.66 -8.20 2.79
CA VAL A 53 5.69 -7.86 1.36
C VAL A 53 6.87 -8.53 0.66
N PHE A 54 8.04 -8.60 1.30
CA PHE A 54 9.23 -9.19 0.69
C PHE A 54 9.06 -10.69 0.46
N ALA A 55 8.60 -11.42 1.48
CA ALA A 55 8.33 -12.84 1.34
C ALA A 55 7.20 -13.12 0.35
N THR A 56 6.15 -12.30 0.35
CA THR A 56 5.00 -12.43 -0.55
C THR A 56 5.43 -12.26 -2.02
N VAL A 57 6.15 -11.19 -2.33
CA VAL A 57 6.64 -10.90 -3.69
C VAL A 57 7.63 -11.96 -4.17
N LYS A 58 8.55 -12.41 -3.30
CA LYS A 58 9.47 -13.51 -3.62
C LYS A 58 8.73 -14.82 -3.91
N LYS A 59 7.70 -15.16 -3.13
CA LYS A 59 6.86 -16.35 -3.34
C LYS A 59 6.07 -16.28 -4.65
N ALA A 60 5.70 -15.07 -5.09
CA ALA A 60 5.09 -14.85 -6.41
C ALA A 60 6.09 -14.96 -7.58
N GLY A 61 7.39 -15.17 -7.31
CA GLY A 61 8.44 -15.28 -8.32
C GLY A 61 8.89 -13.93 -8.89
N TRP A 62 8.58 -12.82 -8.21
CA TRP A 62 8.94 -11.47 -8.67
C TRP A 62 10.24 -11.00 -8.05
N GLY A 63 11.02 -10.24 -8.83
CA GLY A 63 12.25 -9.60 -8.34
C GLY A 63 11.92 -8.40 -7.45
N ILE A 64 12.49 -8.35 -6.24
CA ILE A 64 12.30 -7.23 -5.31
C ILE A 64 13.65 -6.66 -4.85
N HIS A 65 13.76 -5.33 -4.93
CA HIS A 65 14.94 -4.60 -4.51
C HIS A 65 14.55 -3.54 -3.49
N THR A 66 15.21 -3.54 -2.33
CA THR A 66 15.07 -2.47 -1.34
C THR A 66 15.73 -1.19 -1.85
N ILE A 67 15.07 -0.06 -1.63
CA ILE A 67 15.60 1.28 -1.87
C ILE A 67 15.84 1.93 -0.51
N THR A 68 17.09 2.26 -0.21
CA THR A 68 17.48 2.94 1.03
C THR A 68 18.48 4.05 0.71
N PRO A 69 18.57 5.13 1.52
CA PRO A 69 19.51 6.22 1.29
C PRO A 69 20.98 5.79 1.21
N THR A 70 21.31 4.65 1.82
CA THR A 70 22.66 4.08 1.87
C THR A 70 23.03 3.21 0.67
N LYS A 71 22.07 2.88 -0.21
CA LYS A 71 22.29 1.94 -1.31
C LYS A 71 22.65 2.69 -2.58
N ASN A 72 23.59 2.13 -3.35
CA ASN A 72 23.92 2.68 -4.66
C ASN A 72 22.72 2.51 -5.62
N MET A 73 22.08 3.61 -6.02
CA MET A 73 20.91 3.59 -6.90
C MET A 73 21.21 2.97 -8.27
N ALA A 74 22.45 3.07 -8.77
CA ALA A 74 22.85 2.43 -10.03
C ALA A 74 22.80 0.89 -9.98
N SER A 75 22.76 0.30 -8.78
CA SER A 75 22.64 -1.15 -8.57
C SER A 75 21.20 -1.66 -8.53
N ILE A 76 20.21 -0.76 -8.56
CA ILE A 76 18.79 -1.08 -8.46
C ILE A 76 18.20 -1.05 -9.87
N PRO A 77 17.88 -2.20 -10.50
CA PRO A 77 17.44 -2.22 -11.88
C PRO A 77 16.05 -1.59 -12.08
N CYS A 78 15.20 -1.64 -11.04
CA CYS A 78 13.85 -1.10 -11.08
C CYS A 78 13.37 -0.73 -9.66
N ALA A 79 12.71 0.42 -9.54
CA ALA A 79 11.93 0.78 -8.36
C ALA A 79 10.48 0.32 -8.57
N ALA A 80 9.97 -0.49 -7.64
CA ALA A 80 8.64 -1.06 -7.74
C ALA A 80 7.86 -0.85 -6.43
N LEU A 81 6.57 -0.58 -6.59
CA LEU A 81 5.59 -0.56 -5.51
C LEU A 81 4.65 -1.75 -5.68
N TYR A 82 4.30 -2.41 -4.58
CA TYR A 82 3.48 -3.62 -4.59
C TYR A 82 2.14 -3.36 -3.92
N GLY A 83 1.07 -3.70 -4.61
CA GLY A 83 -0.28 -3.73 -4.05
C GLY A 83 -0.83 -5.15 -4.11
N LEU A 84 -1.80 -5.43 -3.25
CA LEU A 84 -2.49 -6.72 -3.21
C LEU A 84 -3.99 -6.49 -3.25
N VAL A 85 -4.67 -7.17 -4.16
CA VAL A 85 -6.13 -7.22 -4.20
C VAL A 85 -6.56 -8.65 -3.99
N LEU A 86 -7.32 -8.88 -2.92
CA LEU A 86 -7.98 -10.14 -2.64
C LEU A 86 -9.40 -10.04 -3.17
N ILE A 87 -9.77 -10.96 -4.05
CA ILE A 87 -11.11 -11.07 -4.62
C ILE A 87 -11.67 -12.40 -4.14
N HIS A 88 -12.87 -12.37 -3.55
CA HIS A 88 -13.63 -13.56 -3.17
C HIS A 88 -14.84 -13.69 -4.09
#